data_AF-A0A212CM25-F1
#
_entry.id   AF-A0A212CM25-F1
#
_cell.length_a   1.000
_cell.length_b   1.000
_cell.length_c   1.000
_cell.angle_alpha   90.00
_cell.angle_beta   90.00
_cell.angle_gamma   90.00
#
_symmetry.space_group_name_H-M   'P 1'
#
loop_
_entity.id
_entity.type
_entity.pdbx_description
1 polymer ?
#
loop_
_entity_poly.entity_id
_entity_poly.type
_entity_poly.pdbx_seq_one_letter_code
_entity_poly.pdbx_strand_id
1 'polypeptide(L)'
;MDFFPTPSNITSDFLFEKSANYFHSEEAPKRAASLVPKAKIITILIDPSDRAYSWYQIQVLRSSEFYQWTWRLPHGDIGELSEFAGAAAMKQEHSNVAANPRQHQRSHEDPAALRFNFYEVITTGHWAPSDLKTLQRRCLVPGWYAVHIERWLTYFATSQLLIIDGQQLRSDPATVMDEVQKFLGVTPHYNYSEALTAFGVSYWKEERPNALEKAKV
;
A
#
# COMPACT_ATOMS: atom_id res chain seq x y z
N MET A 1 -8.83 -24.97 -16.61
CA MET A 1 -8.24 -24.48 -15.34
C MET A 1 -7.56 -23.18 -15.70
N ASP A 2 -8.33 -22.15 -16.04
CA ASP A 2 -7.77 -20.98 -16.73
C ASP A 2 -8.22 -19.72 -16.00
N PHE A 3 -7.78 -19.62 -14.74
CA PHE A 3 -8.07 -18.48 -13.86
C PHE A 3 -7.18 -17.27 -14.17
N PHE A 4 -6.03 -17.50 -14.80
CA PHE A 4 -5.09 -16.46 -15.21
C PHE A 4 -5.02 -16.40 -16.74
N PRO A 5 -4.97 -15.19 -17.33
CA PRO A 5 -4.81 -15.04 -18.76
C PRO A 5 -3.49 -15.70 -19.18
N THR A 6 -3.54 -16.49 -20.24
CA THR A 6 -2.32 -16.97 -20.89
C THR A 6 -1.59 -15.75 -21.46
N PRO A 7 -0.33 -15.48 -21.07
CA PRO A 7 0.42 -14.38 -21.64
C PRO A 7 0.45 -14.51 -23.16
N SER A 8 0.40 -13.38 -23.86
CA SER A 8 0.55 -13.38 -25.32
C SER A 8 1.91 -14.01 -25.68
N ASN A 9 2.06 -14.52 -26.90
CA ASN A 9 3.32 -15.14 -27.37
C ASN A 9 4.49 -14.14 -27.46
N ILE A 10 4.30 -12.92 -26.96
CA ILE A 10 5.29 -11.84 -26.83
C ILE A 10 5.90 -11.98 -25.43
N THR A 11 7.20 -12.20 -25.37
CA THR A 11 7.99 -12.51 -24.17
C THR A 11 8.09 -11.38 -23.13
N SER A 12 7.23 -10.35 -23.21
CA SER A 12 7.41 -9.06 -22.55
C SER A 12 6.31 -8.71 -21.54
N ASP A 13 5.25 -9.51 -21.43
CA ASP A 13 4.09 -9.19 -20.60
C ASP A 13 4.32 -9.61 -19.14
N PHE A 14 4.53 -8.63 -18.26
CA PHE A 14 4.56 -8.83 -16.81
C PHE A 14 3.19 -8.52 -16.21
N LEU A 15 2.57 -9.51 -15.56
CA LEU A 15 1.36 -9.31 -14.76
C LEU A 15 1.74 -9.18 -13.28
N PHE A 16 1.16 -8.19 -12.61
CA PHE A 16 1.29 -8.02 -11.16
C PHE A 16 -0.08 -7.68 -10.55
N GLU A 17 -0.15 -7.85 -9.22
CA GLU A 17 -1.28 -7.46 -8.39
C GLU A 17 -0.72 -6.91 -7.07
N LYS A 18 -1.47 -6.01 -6.42
CA LYS A 18 -1.04 -5.37 -5.17
C LYS A 18 -2.15 -5.40 -4.13
N SER A 19 -1.88 -6.10 -3.02
CA SER A 19 -2.72 -6.10 -1.82
C SER A 19 -1.86 -5.96 -0.57
N ALA A 20 -2.09 -4.88 0.17
CA ALA A 20 -1.37 -4.63 1.43
C ALA A 20 -1.74 -5.64 2.54
N ASN A 21 -2.85 -6.37 2.38
CA ASN A 21 -3.34 -7.32 3.37
C ASN A 21 -2.63 -8.67 3.31
N TYR A 22 -1.94 -8.99 2.21
CA TYR A 22 -1.23 -10.26 2.11
C TYR A 22 -0.08 -10.37 3.11
N PHE A 23 0.66 -9.27 3.30
CA PHE A 23 1.91 -9.30 4.04
C PHE A 23 1.76 -9.88 5.45
N HIS A 24 0.73 -9.43 6.20
CA HIS A 24 0.48 -9.86 7.57
C HIS A 24 -0.49 -11.06 7.68
N SER A 25 -1.09 -11.50 6.57
CA SER A 25 -2.00 -12.66 6.55
C SER A 25 -1.25 -13.95 6.86
N GLU A 26 -1.86 -14.83 7.65
CA GLU A 26 -1.29 -16.14 7.98
C GLU A 26 -1.40 -17.12 6.80
N GLU A 27 -2.51 -17.05 6.06
CA GLU A 27 -2.85 -17.99 4.98
C GLU A 27 -2.36 -17.55 3.60
N ALA A 28 -2.02 -16.28 3.42
CA ALA A 28 -1.64 -15.77 2.09
C ALA A 28 -0.36 -16.43 1.53
N PRO A 29 0.75 -16.59 2.29
CA PRO A 29 1.98 -17.17 1.75
C PRO A 29 1.78 -18.59 1.20
N LYS A 30 1.10 -19.45 1.97
CA LYS A 30 0.81 -20.84 1.58
C LYS A 30 -0.06 -20.90 0.33
N ARG A 31 -1.13 -20.10 0.28
CA ARG A 31 -2.05 -20.05 -0.88
C ARG A 31 -1.35 -19.52 -2.13
N ALA A 32 -0.57 -18.46 -1.98
CA ALA A 32 0.22 -17.90 -3.08
C ALA A 32 1.24 -18.91 -3.61
N ALA A 33 1.99 -19.59 -2.74
CA ALA A 33 2.94 -20.62 -3.16
C ALA A 33 2.27 -21.82 -3.84
N SER A 34 1.05 -22.17 -3.43
CA SER A 34 0.28 -23.25 -4.07
C SER A 34 -0.23 -22.86 -5.46
N LEU A 35 -0.57 -21.58 -5.66
CA LEU A 35 -1.18 -21.08 -6.89
C LEU A 35 -0.14 -20.59 -7.92
N VAL A 36 0.87 -19.85 -7.45
CA VAL A 36 1.91 -19.18 -8.25
C VAL A 36 3.28 -19.34 -7.58
N PRO A 37 3.83 -20.57 -7.51
CA PRO A 37 5.08 -20.85 -6.77
C PRO A 37 6.31 -20.08 -7.29
N LYS A 38 6.30 -19.65 -8.56
CA LYS A 38 7.38 -18.89 -9.20
C LYS A 38 7.21 -17.37 -9.09
N ALA A 39 6.17 -16.89 -8.40
CA ALA A 39 5.94 -15.47 -8.23
C ALA A 39 7.13 -14.80 -7.54
N LYS A 40 7.37 -13.54 -7.90
CA LYS A 40 8.27 -12.64 -7.19
C LYS A 40 7.43 -11.81 -6.21
N ILE A 41 7.86 -11.73 -4.97
CA ILE A 41 7.20 -11.04 -3.88
C ILE A 41 7.95 -9.75 -3.61
N ILE A 42 7.23 -8.63 -3.64
CA ILE A 42 7.78 -7.31 -3.33
C ILE A 42 7.03 -6.76 -2.11
N THR A 43 7.76 -6.35 -1.09
CA THR A 43 7.20 -5.68 0.10
C THR A 43 7.88 -4.32 0.30
N ILE A 44 7.13 -3.33 0.77
CA ILE A 44 7.63 -1.98 1.04
C ILE A 44 7.50 -1.75 2.54
N LEU A 45 8.61 -1.47 3.22
CA LEU A 45 8.64 -1.25 4.66
C LEU A 45 8.98 0.21 4.96
N ILE A 46 8.36 0.77 5.99
CA ILE A 46 8.72 2.07 6.56
C ILE A 46 8.91 1.88 8.08
N ASP A 47 9.24 2.94 8.81
CA ASP A 47 9.26 2.85 10.28
C ASP A 47 7.93 2.28 10.81
N PRO A 48 7.94 1.25 11.67
CA PRO A 48 6.71 0.59 12.13
C PRO A 48 5.80 1.54 12.92
N SER A 49 6.36 2.56 13.58
CA SER A 49 5.61 3.60 14.29
C SER A 49 4.90 4.53 13.31
N ASP A 50 5.60 5.02 12.29
CA ASP A 50 5.02 5.82 11.21
C ASP A 50 3.91 5.04 10.48
N ARG A 51 4.13 3.74 10.23
CA ARG A 51 3.15 2.84 9.63
C ARG A 51 1.90 2.71 10.50
N ALA A 52 2.07 2.48 11.79
CA ALA A 52 0.96 2.34 12.74
C ALA A 52 0.15 3.64 12.82
N TYR A 53 0.84 4.79 12.89
CA TYR A 53 0.20 6.09 12.94
C TYR A 53 -0.54 6.41 11.63
N SER A 54 0.08 6.18 10.47
CA SER A 54 -0.56 6.39 9.16
C SER A 54 -1.81 5.52 9.00
N TRP A 55 -1.77 4.26 9.44
CA TRP A 55 -2.95 3.40 9.43
C TRP A 55 -4.07 3.91 10.34
N TYR A 56 -3.73 4.37 11.55
CA TYR A 56 -4.68 4.98 12.49
C TYR A 56 -5.33 6.24 11.88
N GLN A 57 -4.52 7.14 11.31
CA GLN A 57 -5.02 8.34 10.65
C GLN A 57 -5.99 8.03 9.52
N ILE A 58 -5.72 6.97 8.74
CA ILE A 58 -6.66 6.51 7.70
C ILE A 58 -8.00 6.12 8.31
N GLN A 59 -8.05 5.43 9.46
CA GLN A 59 -9.34 5.09 10.09
C GLN A 59 -10.10 6.33 10.57
N VAL A 60 -9.39 7.33 11.11
CA VAL A 60 -9.98 8.59 11.58
C VAL A 60 -10.46 9.47 10.41
N LEU A 61 -9.66 9.59 9.35
CA LEU A 61 -9.97 10.42 8.18
C LEU A 61 -11.02 9.78 7.25
N ARG A 62 -11.18 8.45 7.28
CA ARG A 62 -12.25 7.76 6.54
C ARG A 62 -13.63 7.93 7.17
N SER A 63 -13.71 8.36 8.43
CA SER A 63 -14.94 8.84 9.08
C SER A 63 -15.24 10.33 8.87
N SER A 64 -14.31 11.11 8.29
CA SER A 64 -14.49 12.54 7.98
C SER A 64 -13.91 12.89 6.61
N GLU A 65 -14.73 12.87 5.56
CA GLU A 65 -14.53 13.35 4.16
C GLU A 65 -13.10 13.66 3.63
N PHE A 66 -12.07 12.87 3.94
CA PHE A 66 -10.72 13.12 3.41
C PHE A 66 -10.52 12.54 2.00
N TYR A 67 -11.37 11.59 1.59
CA TYR A 67 -11.38 11.12 0.20
C TYR A 67 -11.80 12.21 -0.79
N GLN A 68 -12.29 13.37 -0.35
CA GLN A 68 -12.48 14.51 -1.25
C GLN A 68 -11.21 15.35 -1.42
N TRP A 69 -10.23 15.31 -0.51
CA TRP A 69 -9.05 16.18 -0.61
C TRP A 69 -7.96 15.62 -1.53
N THR A 70 -7.83 14.30 -1.65
CA THR A 70 -6.93 13.68 -2.64
C THR A 70 -7.44 13.76 -4.09
N TRP A 71 -8.70 14.20 -4.30
CA TRP A 71 -9.35 14.25 -5.61
C TRP A 71 -9.97 15.60 -5.99
N ARG A 72 -9.94 16.62 -5.11
CA ARG A 72 -10.43 17.97 -5.39
C ARG A 72 -9.25 18.88 -5.75
N LEU A 73 -8.69 18.66 -6.94
CA LEU A 73 -7.90 19.69 -7.61
C LEU A 73 -8.83 20.89 -7.90
N PRO A 74 -8.38 22.14 -7.73
CA PRO A 74 -9.13 23.30 -8.20
C PRO A 74 -9.23 23.20 -9.73
N HIS A 75 -10.44 23.35 -10.25
CA HIS A 75 -10.71 23.45 -11.67
C HIS A 75 -9.79 24.48 -12.32
N GLY A 76 -8.93 24.01 -13.23
CA GLY A 76 -8.07 24.81 -14.08
C GLY A 76 -7.54 23.95 -15.21
N ASP A 77 -8.35 23.84 -16.26
CA ASP A 77 -8.05 23.32 -17.60
C ASP A 77 -7.40 21.93 -17.72
N ILE A 78 -8.29 20.95 -17.67
CA ILE A 78 -8.07 19.53 -17.97
C ILE A 78 -8.42 19.23 -19.43
N GLY A 79 -7.40 19.18 -20.28
CA GLY A 79 -7.38 18.34 -21.48
C GLY A 79 -6.16 17.43 -21.39
N GLU A 80 -6.35 16.12 -21.51
CA GLU A 80 -5.30 15.09 -21.71
C GLU A 80 -4.58 14.43 -20.50
N LEU A 81 -4.87 14.75 -19.23
CA LEU A 81 -4.21 14.07 -18.08
C LEU A 81 -5.14 13.23 -17.17
N SER A 82 -6.34 12.89 -17.64
CA SER A 82 -7.18 11.88 -16.97
C SER A 82 -6.82 10.43 -17.35
N GLU A 83 -5.89 10.21 -18.29
CA GLU A 83 -5.68 8.88 -18.88
C GLU A 83 -4.60 8.01 -18.22
N PHE A 84 -3.74 8.54 -17.33
CA PHE A 84 -2.58 7.75 -16.87
C PHE A 84 -2.52 7.42 -15.38
N ALA A 85 -3.04 8.26 -14.47
CA ALA A 85 -3.04 7.93 -13.04
C ALA A 85 -4.23 7.05 -12.62
N GLY A 86 -5.38 7.20 -13.29
CA GLY A 86 -6.58 6.39 -13.06
C GLY A 86 -6.58 5.04 -13.80
N ALA A 87 -5.92 4.95 -14.96
CA ALA A 87 -5.97 3.74 -15.79
C ALA A 87 -5.19 2.56 -15.21
N ALA A 88 -4.12 2.79 -14.44
CA ALA A 88 -3.35 1.72 -13.81
C ALA A 88 -4.10 1.03 -12.66
N ALA A 89 -5.04 1.74 -12.00
CA ALA A 89 -5.88 1.17 -10.96
C ALA A 89 -7.22 0.60 -11.49
N MET A 90 -7.59 0.88 -12.75
CA MET A 90 -8.95 0.65 -13.25
C MET A 90 -9.06 -0.35 -14.41
N LYS A 91 -7.96 -0.96 -14.89
CA LYS A 91 -8.00 -1.99 -15.95
C LYS A 91 -7.92 -3.45 -15.48
N GLN A 92 -7.98 -3.70 -14.17
CA GLN A 92 -7.98 -5.06 -13.60
C GLN A 92 -9.31 -5.41 -12.91
N GLU A 93 -10.44 -4.99 -13.47
CA GLU A 93 -11.77 -5.45 -13.04
C GLU A 93 -12.60 -5.93 -14.24
N HIS A 94 -12.07 -6.92 -14.98
CA HIS A 94 -12.84 -7.72 -15.93
C HIS A 94 -12.87 -9.20 -15.52
N SER A 95 -13.11 -9.46 -14.23
CA SER A 95 -13.60 -10.77 -13.80
C SER A 95 -14.86 -10.56 -12.95
N ASN A 96 -15.95 -11.20 -13.39
CA ASN A 96 -17.32 -10.99 -12.92
C ASN A 96 -17.51 -11.36 -11.44
N VAL A 97 -17.18 -10.44 -10.53
CA VAL A 97 -17.82 -10.31 -9.22
C VAL A 97 -17.89 -8.82 -8.94
N ALA A 98 -19.06 -8.20 -9.13
CA ALA A 98 -19.28 -6.80 -8.79
C ALA A 98 -19.06 -6.62 -7.27
N ALA A 99 -17.87 -6.17 -6.88
CA ALA A 99 -17.61 -5.74 -5.52
C ALA A 99 -18.45 -4.49 -5.28
N ASN A 100 -19.56 -4.66 -4.58
CA ASN A 100 -20.47 -3.57 -4.22
C ASN A 100 -19.68 -2.51 -3.44
N PRO A 101 -19.59 -1.24 -3.91
CA PRO A 101 -18.87 -0.17 -3.20
C PRO A 101 -19.31 -0.02 -1.74
N ARG A 102 -20.57 -0.37 -1.43
CA ARG A 102 -21.12 -0.35 -0.07
C ARG A 102 -20.52 -1.42 0.86
N GLN A 103 -20.01 -2.54 0.35
CA GLN A 103 -19.34 -3.57 1.17
C GLN A 103 -17.91 -3.16 1.56
N HIS A 104 -17.18 -2.48 0.67
CA HIS A 104 -15.89 -1.88 1.03
C HIS A 104 -16.08 -0.72 2.03
N GLN A 105 -17.12 0.09 1.85
CA GLN A 105 -17.40 1.26 2.68
C GLN A 105 -17.92 0.89 4.09
N ARG A 106 -18.75 -0.15 4.23
CA ARG A 106 -19.28 -0.62 5.53
C ARG A 106 -18.25 -1.31 6.44
N SER A 107 -17.05 -1.61 5.93
CA SER A 107 -16.05 -2.41 6.63
C SER A 107 -14.97 -1.58 7.34
N HIS A 108 -15.01 -0.25 7.26
CA HIS A 108 -13.85 0.61 7.57
C HIS A 108 -14.15 1.89 8.39
N GLU A 109 -15.32 1.97 9.03
CA GLU A 109 -15.55 2.92 10.12
C GLU A 109 -15.26 2.18 11.43
N ASP A 110 -14.06 2.32 12.01
CA ASP A 110 -13.76 1.75 13.32
C ASP A 110 -14.21 2.75 14.40
N PRO A 111 -15.33 2.52 15.11
CA PRO A 111 -15.86 3.50 16.06
C PRO A 111 -14.90 3.78 17.23
N ALA A 112 -13.95 2.86 17.50
CA ALA A 112 -12.93 3.07 18.51
C ALA A 112 -11.93 4.15 18.08
N ALA A 113 -11.62 4.28 16.79
CA ALA A 113 -10.68 5.28 16.29
C ALA A 113 -11.22 6.72 16.42
N LEU A 114 -12.54 6.88 16.47
CA LEU A 114 -13.20 8.16 16.75
C LEU A 114 -13.23 8.50 18.25
N ARG A 115 -13.04 7.51 19.13
CA ARG A 115 -13.20 7.64 20.58
C ARG A 115 -11.88 7.78 21.32
N PHE A 116 -10.81 7.20 20.78
CA PHE A 116 -9.51 7.14 21.43
C PHE A 116 -8.45 7.77 20.54
N ASN A 117 -7.58 8.59 21.11
CA ASN A 117 -6.44 9.14 20.38
C ASN A 117 -5.33 8.09 20.18
N PHE A 118 -4.39 8.36 19.27
CA PHE A 118 -3.33 7.40 18.95
C PHE A 118 -2.47 6.99 20.15
N TYR A 119 -2.18 7.91 21.07
CA TYR A 119 -1.40 7.61 22.27
C TYR A 119 -2.13 6.60 23.16
N GLU A 120 -3.42 6.81 23.41
CA GLU A 120 -4.25 5.88 24.18
C GLU A 120 -4.26 4.48 23.55
N VAL A 121 -4.36 4.41 22.22
CA VAL A 121 -4.33 3.15 21.47
C VAL A 121 -3.02 2.40 21.68
N ILE A 122 -1.86 3.06 21.56
CA ILE A 122 -0.57 2.37 21.64
C ILE A 122 -0.16 2.05 23.09
N THR A 123 -0.54 2.85 24.07
CA THR A 123 -0.25 2.60 25.50
C THR A 123 -1.31 1.76 26.21
N THR A 124 -2.27 1.21 25.45
CA THR A 124 -3.37 0.42 25.97
C THR A 124 -2.88 -0.77 26.82
N GLY A 125 -3.34 -0.83 28.07
CA GLY A 125 -3.04 -1.91 29.02
C GLY A 125 -4.01 -3.08 28.98
N HIS A 126 -3.72 -4.12 29.77
CA HIS A 126 -4.51 -5.36 29.81
C HIS A 126 -5.96 -5.17 30.31
N TRP A 127 -6.26 -4.07 31.02
CA TRP A 127 -7.60 -3.74 31.54
C TRP A 127 -8.50 -3.01 30.53
N ALA A 128 -8.00 -2.67 29.35
CA ALA A 128 -8.75 -1.89 28.39
C ALA A 128 -9.92 -2.65 27.73
N PRO A 129 -10.93 -1.91 27.24
CA PRO A 129 -12.02 -2.43 26.42
C PRO A 129 -11.53 -3.24 25.20
N SER A 130 -12.36 -4.20 24.76
CA SER A 130 -12.00 -5.13 23.68
C SER A 130 -11.86 -4.47 22.30
N ASP A 131 -12.65 -3.42 22.05
CA ASP A 131 -12.59 -2.58 20.85
C ASP A 131 -11.25 -1.82 20.77
N LEU A 132 -10.83 -1.20 21.88
CA LEU A 132 -9.54 -0.51 21.96
C LEU A 132 -8.35 -1.48 21.76
N LYS A 133 -8.40 -2.66 22.37
CA LYS A 133 -7.39 -3.72 22.14
C LYS A 133 -7.37 -4.20 20.69
N THR A 134 -8.53 -4.29 20.05
CA THR A 134 -8.64 -4.68 18.64
C THR A 134 -8.01 -3.62 17.74
N LEU A 135 -8.29 -2.34 18.02
CA LEU A 135 -7.70 -1.22 17.31
C LEU A 135 -6.17 -1.19 17.48
N GLN A 136 -5.68 -1.36 18.71
CA GLN A 136 -4.24 -1.46 19.00
C GLN A 136 -3.58 -2.57 18.18
N ARG A 137 -4.15 -3.77 18.16
CA ARG A 137 -3.61 -4.89 17.38
C ARG A 137 -3.57 -4.58 15.89
N ARG A 138 -4.61 -3.95 15.33
CA ARG A 138 -4.65 -3.57 13.90
C ARG A 138 -3.58 -2.53 13.53
N CYS A 139 -3.28 -1.61 14.46
CA CYS A 139 -2.19 -0.63 14.30
C CYS A 139 -0.81 -1.29 14.37
N LEU A 140 -0.58 -2.15 15.38
CA LEU A 140 0.76 -2.60 15.75
C LEU A 140 1.18 -3.91 15.09
N VAL A 141 0.30 -4.92 15.01
CA VAL A 141 0.66 -6.28 14.59
C VAL A 141 1.27 -6.31 13.19
N PRO A 142 0.71 -5.63 12.16
CA PRO A 142 1.33 -5.67 10.83
C PRO A 142 2.68 -4.95 10.76
N GLY A 143 3.10 -4.23 11.81
CA GLY A 143 4.45 -3.68 11.99
C GLY A 143 5.49 -4.71 12.45
N TRP A 144 5.09 -5.94 12.76
CA TRP A 144 6.00 -7.03 13.15
C TRP A 144 6.67 -7.66 11.92
N TYR A 145 7.48 -6.87 11.22
CA TYR A 145 8.02 -7.21 9.91
C TYR A 145 8.80 -8.52 9.91
N ALA A 146 9.65 -8.76 10.90
CA ALA A 146 10.44 -9.99 11.00
C ALA A 146 9.54 -11.24 11.01
N VAL A 147 8.50 -11.26 11.84
CA VAL A 147 7.54 -12.37 11.97
C VAL A 147 6.84 -12.64 10.64
N HIS A 148 6.45 -11.58 9.93
CA HIS A 148 5.78 -11.71 8.65
C HIS A 148 6.75 -12.18 7.56
N ILE A 149 7.94 -11.61 7.48
CA ILE A 149 8.97 -12.01 6.49
C ILE A 149 9.36 -13.48 6.66
N GLU A 150 9.61 -13.94 7.89
CA GLU A 150 9.90 -15.35 8.17
C GLU A 150 8.81 -16.29 7.67
N ARG A 151 7.54 -15.89 7.81
CA ARG A 151 6.40 -16.65 7.29
C ARG A 151 6.42 -16.75 5.77
N TRP A 152 6.76 -15.67 5.06
CA TRP A 152 6.89 -15.70 3.61
C TRP A 152 8.08 -16.56 3.16
N LEU A 153 9.21 -16.47 3.87
CA LEU A 153 10.42 -17.26 3.61
C LEU A 153 10.24 -18.77 3.86
N THR A 154 9.19 -19.18 4.57
CA THR A 154 8.82 -20.59 4.70
C THR A 154 8.37 -21.20 3.37
N TYR A 155 7.89 -20.38 2.42
CA TYR A 155 7.30 -20.85 1.16
C TYR A 155 8.01 -20.33 -0.10
N PHE A 156 8.67 -19.17 -0.01
CA PHE A 156 9.37 -18.54 -1.13
C PHE A 156 10.86 -18.41 -0.82
N ALA A 157 11.72 -18.64 -1.81
CA ALA A 157 13.16 -18.44 -1.65
C ALA A 157 13.48 -16.95 -1.42
N THR A 158 14.60 -16.66 -0.73
CA THR A 158 15.05 -15.28 -0.52
C THR A 158 15.25 -14.52 -1.84
N SER A 159 15.67 -15.19 -2.91
CA SER A 159 15.81 -14.60 -4.25
C SER A 159 14.48 -14.25 -4.92
N GLN A 160 13.36 -14.74 -4.42
CA GLN A 160 12.02 -14.38 -4.87
C GLN A 160 11.42 -13.24 -4.05
N LEU A 161 12.12 -12.72 -3.04
CA LEU A 161 11.60 -11.68 -2.15
C LEU A 161 12.47 -10.42 -2.22
N LEU A 162 11.86 -9.30 -2.58
CA LEU A 162 12.46 -7.97 -2.57
C LEU A 162 11.84 -7.13 -1.45
N ILE A 163 12.69 -6.58 -0.58
CA ILE A 163 12.29 -5.64 0.46
C ILE A 163 12.72 -4.24 0.01
N ILE A 164 11.75 -3.37 -0.18
CA ILE A 164 11.95 -1.97 -0.55
C ILE A 164 11.93 -1.10 0.71
N ASP A 165 12.92 -0.22 0.84
CA ASP A 165 12.88 0.89 1.79
C ASP A 165 11.87 1.95 1.32
N GLY A 166 10.78 2.09 2.05
CA GLY A 166 9.73 3.06 1.76
C GLY A 166 10.12 4.52 2.04
N GLN A 167 11.16 4.79 2.83
CA GLN A 167 11.73 6.14 2.92
C GLN A 167 12.51 6.47 1.64
N GLN A 168 13.35 5.54 1.18
CA GLN A 168 14.08 5.71 -0.08
C GLN A 168 13.12 5.83 -1.25
N LEU A 169 12.04 5.04 -1.31
CA LEU A 169 11.02 5.14 -2.36
C LEU A 169 10.37 6.53 -2.41
N ARG A 170 10.24 7.22 -1.27
CA ARG A 170 9.69 8.59 -1.22
C ARG A 170 10.72 9.63 -1.63
N SER A 171 11.96 9.51 -1.16
CA SER A 171 13.00 10.52 -1.39
C SER A 171 13.68 10.40 -2.74
N ASP A 172 13.83 9.16 -3.23
CA ASP A 172 14.51 8.80 -4.48
C ASP A 172 13.82 7.60 -5.16
N PRO A 173 12.60 7.81 -5.68
CA PRO A 173 11.83 6.77 -6.36
C PRO A 173 12.52 6.21 -7.60
N ALA A 174 13.34 6.99 -8.30
CA ALA A 174 13.98 6.53 -9.54
C ALA A 174 14.97 5.39 -9.27
N THR A 175 15.80 5.52 -8.23
CA THR A 175 16.74 4.46 -7.81
C THR A 175 16.00 3.20 -7.38
N VAL A 176 14.93 3.34 -6.59
CA VAL A 176 14.14 2.18 -6.14
C VAL A 176 13.47 1.47 -7.31
N MET A 177 12.93 2.21 -8.27
CA MET A 177 12.30 1.61 -9.45
C MET A 177 13.32 0.91 -10.36
N ASP A 178 14.57 1.38 -10.42
CA ASP A 178 15.65 0.66 -11.11
C ASP A 178 15.96 -0.69 -10.43
N GLU A 179 16.00 -0.73 -9.10
CA GLU A 179 16.14 -1.98 -8.34
C GLU A 179 14.98 -2.96 -8.60
N VAL A 180 13.75 -2.46 -8.62
CA VAL A 180 12.56 -3.27 -8.96
C VAL A 180 12.68 -3.85 -10.36
N GLN A 181 13.09 -3.05 -11.36
CA GLN A 181 13.27 -3.53 -12.73
C GLN A 181 14.34 -4.62 -12.83
N LYS A 182 15.49 -4.43 -12.15
CA LYS A 182 16.56 -5.43 -12.07
C LYS A 182 16.07 -6.72 -11.42
N PHE A 183 15.38 -6.60 -10.29
CA PHE A 183 14.82 -7.74 -9.58
C PHE A 183 13.80 -8.51 -10.42
N LEU A 184 12.94 -7.81 -11.16
CA LEU A 184 11.95 -8.43 -12.05
C LEU A 184 12.58 -8.98 -13.33
N GLY A 185 13.74 -8.46 -13.75
CA GLY A 185 14.40 -8.81 -15.02
C GLY A 185 13.75 -8.14 -16.21
N VAL A 186 13.22 -6.92 -16.02
CA VAL A 186 12.53 -6.16 -17.07
C VAL A 186 13.55 -5.62 -18.07
N THR A 187 13.31 -5.87 -19.35
CA THR A 187 14.11 -5.33 -20.45
C THR A 187 13.20 -4.86 -21.59
N PRO A 188 13.40 -3.67 -22.17
CA PRO A 188 14.40 -2.65 -21.79
C PRO A 188 14.06 -1.95 -20.46
N HIS A 189 15.07 -1.39 -19.80
CA HIS A 189 14.86 -0.58 -18.60
C HIS A 189 14.18 0.75 -18.96
N TYR A 190 13.16 1.10 -18.18
CA TYR A 190 12.47 2.38 -18.23
C TYR A 190 13.21 3.42 -17.37
N ASN A 191 13.44 4.60 -17.93
CA ASN A 191 14.14 5.69 -17.25
C ASN A 191 13.17 6.48 -16.35
N TYR A 192 13.09 6.10 -15.08
CA TYR A 192 12.25 6.78 -14.11
C TYR A 192 12.76 8.18 -13.70
N SER A 193 14.05 8.49 -13.87
CA SER A 193 14.58 9.83 -13.56
C SER A 193 13.99 10.89 -14.48
N GLU A 194 13.93 10.60 -15.78
CA GLU A 194 13.29 11.46 -16.78
C GLU A 194 11.78 11.53 -16.58
N ALA A 195 11.12 10.38 -16.43
CA ALA A 195 9.67 10.32 -16.27
C ALA A 195 9.19 11.11 -15.04
N LEU A 196 9.81 10.90 -13.87
CA LEU A 196 9.37 11.55 -12.63
C LEU A 196 9.70 13.05 -12.57
N THR A 197 10.72 13.50 -13.32
CA THR A 197 11.00 14.92 -13.49
C THR A 197 9.93 15.58 -14.38
N ALA A 198 9.49 14.90 -15.45
CA ALA A 198 8.42 15.36 -16.33
C ALA A 198 7.04 15.43 -15.63
N PHE A 199 6.80 14.57 -14.63
CA PHE A 199 5.56 14.57 -13.83
C PHE A 199 5.56 15.51 -12.62
N GLY A 200 6.55 16.40 -12.48
CA GLY A 200 6.52 17.46 -11.47
C GLY A 200 6.59 16.96 -10.02
N VAL A 201 7.52 16.04 -9.71
CA VAL A 201 7.76 15.53 -8.33
C VAL A 201 8.38 16.59 -7.39
N SER A 202 8.40 17.87 -7.78
CA SER A 202 8.55 18.99 -6.84
C SER A 202 7.37 19.09 -5.86
N TYR A 203 6.20 18.53 -6.19
CA TYR A 203 5.00 18.59 -5.33
C TYR A 203 5.11 17.78 -4.02
N TRP A 204 5.92 16.71 -4.01
CA TRP A 204 6.07 15.84 -2.82
C TRP A 204 7.08 16.36 -1.80
N LYS A 205 7.91 17.35 -2.18
CA LYS A 205 9.06 17.77 -1.39
C LYS A 205 8.76 18.93 -0.43
N GLU A 206 7.66 19.66 -0.63
CA GLU A 206 7.53 21.01 -0.05
C GLU A 206 6.31 21.23 0.88
N GLU A 207 5.35 20.30 0.99
CA GLU A 207 4.20 20.46 1.88
C GLU A 207 4.19 19.48 3.06
N ARG A 208 5.02 19.76 4.06
CA ARG A 208 4.64 19.52 5.46
C ARG A 208 4.35 20.86 6.12
N PRO A 209 3.12 21.40 6.08
CA PRO A 209 2.73 22.36 7.10
C PRO A 209 2.81 21.64 8.46
N ASN A 210 3.44 22.29 9.45
CA ASN A 210 3.60 21.86 10.84
C ASN A 210 2.28 21.31 11.44
N ALA A 211 1.99 20.03 11.26
CA ALA A 211 0.88 19.35 11.93
C ALA A 211 1.13 19.21 13.45
N LEU A 212 2.34 19.50 13.92
CA LEU A 212 2.72 19.51 15.34
C LEU A 212 2.39 20.84 16.05
N GLU A 213 2.13 21.94 15.34
CA GLU A 213 1.76 23.22 15.98
C GLU A 213 0.26 23.35 16.28
N LYS A 214 -0.60 22.58 15.60
CA LYS A 214 -2.06 22.63 15.83
C LYS A 214 -2.58 21.66 16.88
N ALA A 215 -1.71 20.90 17.52
CA ALA A 215 -2.04 20.04 18.67
C ALA A 215 -1.78 20.72 20.03
N LYS A 216 -1.49 22.03 20.04
CA LYS A 216 -1.39 22.86 21.25
C LYS A 216 -2.31 24.08 21.15
N VAL A 217 -3.62 23.89 21.32
CA VAL A 217 -4.53 24.83 22.01
C VAL A 217 -5.65 24.00 22.62
#